data_AF-A0A7L0IEP0-F1
#
_entry.id   AF-A0A7L0IEP0-F1
#
_cell.length_a   1.000
_cell.length_b   1.000
_cell.length_c   1.000
_cell.angle_alpha   90.00
_cell.angle_beta   90.00
_cell.angle_gamma   90.00
#
_symmetry.space_group_name_H-M   'P 1'
#
loop_
_entity.id
_entity.type
_entity.pdbx_description
1 polymer ?
#
loop_
_entity_poly.entity_id
_entity_poly.type
_entity_poly.pdbx_seq_one_letter_code
_entity_poly.pdbx_strand_id
1 'polypeptide(L)'
;IYRASLFSPAALYAVKVRAEAMQQASEAVPSGMLSVIGRREANYKLACLEARKHCESLGVENPVCEISNYLFPDSRVIAGHLQALEFLQKNARKYYFTRTSMLPVSGAFHTRLMEPAVEPLAEVLKSIEIQKPLVCVYSNVDGKKYMHSKHIEKLLVKQVVSPVLWEQTMHSVYERKQGTEFPYTYEVGPGKQLGAVLKKCNLKAWKQYNHVDALEDEEAAGT
;
A
#
# COMPACT_ATOMS: atom_id res chain seq x y z
N ILE A 1 15.72 -16.86 -21.26
CA ILE A 1 15.68 -17.72 -20.04
C ILE A 1 15.33 -16.85 -18.83
N TYR A 2 14.13 -16.25 -18.82
CA TYR A 2 13.59 -15.56 -17.65
C TYR A 2 12.07 -15.80 -17.68
N ARG A 3 11.61 -16.85 -16.99
CA ARG A 3 10.17 -17.06 -16.75
C ARG A 3 9.73 -16.02 -15.74
N ALA A 4 9.30 -14.86 -16.23
CA ALA A 4 8.61 -13.87 -15.44
C ALA A 4 7.17 -14.35 -15.20
N SER A 5 6.96 -15.14 -14.13
CA SER A 5 5.62 -15.54 -13.70
C SER A 5 4.69 -14.35 -13.41
N LEU A 6 5.26 -13.17 -13.15
CA LEU A 6 4.56 -11.91 -12.86
C LEU A 6 4.12 -11.12 -14.10
N PHE A 7 4.70 -11.35 -15.28
CA PHE A 7 4.29 -10.72 -16.54
C PHE A 7 3.60 -11.73 -17.46
N SER A 8 2.72 -12.54 -16.88
CA SER A 8 1.89 -13.49 -17.61
C SER A 8 0.47 -12.91 -17.80
N PRO A 9 -0.26 -13.33 -18.84
CA PRO A 9 -1.68 -13.00 -18.97
C PRO A 9 -2.49 -13.39 -17.72
N ALA A 10 -2.09 -14.45 -17.04
CA ALA A 10 -2.69 -14.90 -15.78
C ALA A 10 -2.47 -13.91 -14.63
N ALA A 11 -1.26 -13.35 -14.50
CA ALA A 11 -0.97 -12.31 -13.51
C ALA A 11 -1.78 -11.03 -13.78
N LEU A 12 -1.89 -10.61 -15.04
CA LEU A 12 -2.73 -9.47 -15.43
C LEU A 12 -4.22 -9.74 -15.14
N TYR A 13 -4.69 -10.96 -15.38
CA TYR A 13 -6.06 -11.36 -15.06
C TYR A 13 -6.33 -11.32 -13.55
N ALA A 14 -5.39 -11.76 -12.71
CA ALA A 14 -5.51 -11.60 -11.26
C ALA A 14 -5.58 -10.13 -10.83
N VAL A 15 -4.81 -9.24 -11.46
CA VAL A 15 -4.87 -7.79 -11.21
C VAL A 15 -6.23 -7.23 -11.63
N LYS A 16 -6.76 -7.65 -12.78
CA LYS A 16 -8.11 -7.26 -13.24
C LYS A 16 -9.18 -7.66 -12.21
N VAL A 17 -9.21 -8.93 -11.80
CA VAL A 17 -10.22 -9.42 -10.84
C VAL A 17 -10.07 -8.74 -9.49
N ARG A 18 -8.83 -8.52 -9.02
CA ARG A 18 -8.57 -7.73 -7.80
C ARG A 18 -9.15 -6.33 -7.91
N ALA A 19 -8.91 -5.63 -9.02
CA ALA A 19 -9.40 -4.27 -9.23
C ALA A 19 -10.93 -4.20 -9.26
N GLU A 20 -11.57 -5.08 -10.02
CA GLU A 20 -13.04 -5.17 -10.13
C GLU A 20 -13.68 -5.49 -8.77
N ALA A 21 -13.14 -6.47 -8.04
CA ALA A 21 -13.67 -6.86 -6.74
C ALA A 21 -13.48 -5.76 -5.67
N MET A 22 -12.33 -5.06 -5.68
CA MET A 22 -12.10 -3.92 -4.79
C MET A 22 -13.01 -2.73 -5.12
N GLN A 23 -13.31 -2.50 -6.40
CA GLN A 23 -14.27 -1.49 -6.82
C GLN A 23 -15.68 -1.81 -6.31
N GLN A 24 -16.14 -3.06 -6.49
CA GLN A 24 -17.43 -3.51 -5.94
C GLN A 24 -17.50 -3.38 -4.41
N ALA A 25 -16.42 -3.74 -3.70
CA ALA A 25 -16.34 -3.55 -2.25
C ALA A 25 -16.41 -2.07 -1.83
N SER A 26 -15.90 -1.17 -2.68
CA SER A 26 -15.92 0.28 -2.42
C SER A 26 -17.31 0.90 -2.65
N GLU A 27 -18.09 0.34 -3.57
CA GLU A 27 -19.47 0.77 -3.84
C GLU A 27 -20.46 0.37 -2.74
N ALA A 28 -20.13 -0.69 -1.97
CA ALA A 28 -20.99 -1.19 -0.91
C ALA A 28 -21.14 -0.23 0.29
N VAL A 29 -20.12 0.59 0.56
CA VAL A 29 -20.15 1.55 1.69
C VAL A 29 -19.31 2.79 1.39
N PRO A 30 -19.82 4.02 1.64
CA PRO A 30 -19.05 5.24 1.48
C PRO A 30 -17.79 5.22 2.36
N SER A 31 -16.64 5.10 1.70
CA SER A 31 -15.34 4.94 2.35
C SER A 31 -14.23 5.64 1.55
N GLY A 32 -13.06 5.78 2.14
CA GLY A 32 -11.94 6.44 1.46
C GLY A 32 -10.62 6.29 2.19
N MET A 33 -9.66 7.12 1.79
CA MET A 33 -8.31 7.13 2.36
C MET A 33 -7.83 8.57 2.62
N LEU A 34 -7.20 8.77 3.77
CA LEU A 34 -6.66 10.03 4.25
C LEU A 34 -5.15 9.89 4.46
N SER A 35 -4.36 10.61 3.67
CA SER A 35 -2.92 10.75 3.90
C SER A 35 -2.67 11.66 5.10
N VAL A 36 -1.88 11.19 6.07
CA VAL A 36 -1.64 11.85 7.36
C VAL A 36 -0.14 11.89 7.66
N ILE A 37 0.39 13.11 7.76
CA ILE A 37 1.73 13.37 8.29
C ILE A 37 1.58 13.87 9.73
N GLY A 38 2.21 13.18 10.66
CA GLY A 38 2.24 13.47 12.08
C GLY A 38 3.56 14.08 12.54
N ARG A 39 3.59 14.46 13.82
CA ARG A 39 4.85 14.62 14.56
C ARG A 39 5.22 13.29 15.23
N ARG A 40 6.39 13.26 15.87
CA ARG A 40 6.82 12.11 16.70
C ARG A 40 5.82 11.75 17.80
N GLU A 41 5.09 12.73 18.32
CA GLU A 41 4.07 12.57 19.37
C GLU A 41 2.72 12.09 18.82
N ALA A 42 2.58 11.95 17.50
CA ALA A 42 1.30 11.66 16.89
C ALA A 42 0.75 10.28 17.27
N ASN A 43 -0.49 10.27 17.75
CA ASN A 43 -1.14 9.08 18.25
C ASN A 43 -2.19 8.55 17.26
N TYR A 44 -1.72 7.86 16.23
CA TYR A 44 -2.56 7.30 15.17
C TYR A 44 -3.56 6.26 15.69
N LYS A 45 -3.17 5.47 16.69
CA LYS A 45 -4.03 4.45 17.30
C LYS A 45 -5.21 5.08 18.03
N LEU A 46 -4.94 6.11 18.84
CA LEU A 46 -5.99 6.86 19.53
C LEU A 46 -6.89 7.59 18.55
N ALA A 47 -6.31 8.20 17.51
CA ALA A 47 -7.06 8.88 16.47
C ALA A 47 -8.07 7.94 15.79
N CYS A 48 -7.60 6.76 15.34
CA CYS A 48 -8.46 5.74 14.73
C CYS A 48 -9.54 5.24 15.70
N LEU A 49 -9.20 5.03 16.98
CA LEU A 49 -10.17 4.60 17.99
C LEU A 49 -11.27 5.63 18.20
N GLU A 50 -10.93 6.89 18.39
CA GLU A 50 -11.92 7.96 18.61
C GLU A 50 -12.75 8.23 17.36
N ALA A 51 -12.15 8.10 16.16
CA ALA A 51 -12.89 8.19 14.91
C ALA A 51 -13.94 7.08 14.76
N ARG A 52 -13.61 5.84 15.15
CA ARG A 52 -14.60 4.74 15.20
C ARG A 52 -15.72 5.01 16.20
N LYS A 53 -15.39 5.47 17.41
CA LYS A 53 -16.40 5.87 18.42
C LYS A 53 -17.32 6.98 17.93
N HIS A 54 -16.77 7.94 17.19
CA HIS A 54 -17.57 8.98 16.56
C HIS A 54 -18.54 8.38 15.54
N CYS A 55 -18.10 7.48 14.67
CA CYS A 55 -18.98 6.79 13.73
C CYS A 55 -20.07 5.96 14.43
N GLU A 56 -19.74 5.24 15.51
CA GLU A 56 -20.72 4.54 16.36
C GLU A 56 -21.79 5.51 16.88
N SER A 57 -21.41 6.70 17.34
CA SER A 57 -22.36 7.73 17.79
C SER A 57 -23.26 8.29 16.68
N LEU A 58 -22.87 8.09 15.42
CA LEU A 58 -23.65 8.44 14.23
C LEU A 58 -24.47 7.25 13.69
N GLY A 59 -24.49 6.12 14.39
CA GLY A 59 -25.23 4.92 14.00
C GLY A 59 -24.55 4.06 12.93
N VAL A 60 -23.25 4.26 12.66
CA VAL A 60 -22.50 3.37 11.75
C VAL A 60 -22.21 2.06 12.48
N GLU A 61 -22.72 0.95 11.96
CA GLU A 61 -22.42 -0.38 12.49
C GLU A 61 -20.99 -0.80 12.14
N ASN A 62 -20.26 -1.34 13.13
CA ASN A 62 -18.89 -1.85 12.97
C ASN A 62 -17.95 -0.89 12.20
N PRO A 63 -17.80 0.37 12.62
CA PRO A 63 -17.12 1.39 11.81
C PRO A 63 -15.63 1.12 11.66
N VAL A 64 -15.13 1.39 10.45
CA VAL A 64 -13.74 1.15 10.07
C VAL A 64 -13.00 2.47 10.09
N CYS A 65 -11.86 2.49 10.77
CA CYS A 65 -10.86 3.53 10.69
C CYS A 65 -9.56 2.92 11.18
N GLU A 66 -8.62 2.69 10.27
CA GLU A 66 -7.36 2.03 10.56
C GLU A 66 -6.24 2.50 9.63
N ILE A 67 -5.00 2.31 10.05
CA ILE A 67 -3.85 2.60 9.19
C ILE A 67 -3.85 1.59 8.06
N SER A 68 -3.84 2.07 6.81
CA SER A 68 -3.83 1.27 5.60
C SER A 68 -2.46 1.26 4.91
N ASN A 69 -1.62 2.27 5.14
CA ASN A 69 -0.29 2.33 4.57
C ASN A 69 0.69 2.99 5.55
N TYR A 70 1.87 2.42 5.71
CA TYR A 70 3.02 3.03 6.38
C TYR A 70 3.98 3.49 5.28
N LEU A 71 4.12 4.80 5.07
CA LEU A 71 4.86 5.33 3.93
C LEU A 71 6.32 5.60 4.28
N PHE A 72 6.53 6.46 5.27
CA PHE A 72 7.83 6.90 5.77
C PHE A 72 7.66 7.40 7.23
N PRO A 73 8.74 7.75 7.96
CA PRO A 73 8.62 8.15 9.36
C PRO A 73 7.55 9.22 9.58
N ASP A 74 6.66 8.95 10.54
CA ASP A 74 5.50 9.79 10.89
C ASP A 74 4.53 10.09 9.73
N SER A 75 4.53 9.29 8.66
CA SER A 75 3.62 9.42 7.52
C SER A 75 2.90 8.13 7.24
N ARG A 76 1.57 8.18 7.36
CA ARG A 76 0.69 7.04 7.22
C ARG A 76 -0.53 7.43 6.41
N VAL A 77 -1.14 6.45 5.75
CA VAL A 77 -2.50 6.60 5.24
C VAL A 77 -3.43 5.93 6.23
N ILE A 78 -4.49 6.63 6.62
CA ILE A 78 -5.60 6.08 7.39
C ILE A 78 -6.77 5.90 6.44
N ALA A 79 -7.42 4.75 6.47
CA ALA A 79 -8.57 4.46 5.61
C ALA A 79 -9.73 3.91 6.44
N GLY A 80 -10.94 4.07 5.90
CA GLY A 80 -12.16 3.67 6.59
C GLY A 80 -13.39 4.38 6.08
N HIS A 81 -14.44 4.42 6.89
CA HIS A 81 -15.69 5.13 6.58
C HIS A 81 -15.43 6.63 6.44
N LEU A 82 -16.13 7.31 5.51
CA LEU A 82 -15.91 8.74 5.25
C LEU A 82 -16.10 9.59 6.51
N GLN A 83 -17.12 9.29 7.33
CA GLN A 83 -17.39 9.98 8.58
C GLN A 83 -16.20 9.91 9.56
N ALA A 84 -15.46 8.79 9.56
CA ALA A 84 -14.27 8.64 10.39
C ALA A 84 -13.14 9.55 9.89
N LEU A 85 -12.94 9.62 8.58
CA LEU A 85 -11.88 10.42 7.96
C LEU A 85 -12.17 11.93 8.11
N GLU A 86 -13.42 12.34 7.95
CA GLU A 86 -13.86 13.71 8.19
C GLU A 86 -13.65 14.12 9.66
N PHE A 87 -13.97 13.24 10.60
CA PHE A 87 -13.67 13.45 12.01
C PHE A 87 -12.18 13.64 12.26
N LEU A 88 -11.33 12.81 11.64
CA LEU A 88 -9.88 12.93 11.76
C LEU A 88 -9.35 14.25 11.18
N GLN A 89 -9.89 14.72 10.05
CA GLN A 89 -9.51 16.01 9.48
C GLN A 89 -9.87 17.16 10.42
N LYS A 90 -11.09 17.15 10.98
CA LYS A 90 -11.57 18.17 11.93
C LYS A 90 -10.76 18.17 13.23
N ASN A 91 -10.29 17.00 13.68
CA ASN A 91 -9.58 16.82 14.95
C ASN A 91 -8.07 16.60 14.79
N ALA A 92 -7.50 16.87 13.62
CA ALA A 92 -6.11 16.52 13.28
C ALA A 92 -5.09 17.01 14.34
N ARG A 93 -5.26 18.26 14.81
CA ARG A 93 -4.38 18.87 15.81
C ARG A 93 -4.40 18.14 17.16
N LYS A 94 -5.54 17.54 17.55
CA LYS A 94 -5.68 16.77 18.80
C LYS A 94 -4.70 15.60 18.85
N TYR A 95 -4.38 15.03 17.69
CA TYR A 95 -3.52 13.86 17.56
C TYR A 95 -2.11 14.19 17.08
N TYR A 96 -1.71 15.47 17.15
CA TYR A 96 -0.43 15.96 16.64
C TYR A 96 -0.20 15.68 15.14
N PHE A 97 -1.29 15.60 14.36
CA PHE A 97 -1.19 15.57 12.91
C PHE A 97 -0.88 16.97 12.38
N THR A 98 0.12 17.06 11.51
CA THR A 98 0.59 18.32 10.90
C THR A 98 -0.06 18.57 9.56
N ARG A 99 -0.32 17.51 8.78
CA ARG A 99 -0.98 17.59 7.48
C ARG A 99 -1.89 16.39 7.28
N THR A 100 -3.08 16.65 6.78
CA THR A 100 -4.05 15.63 6.38
C THR A 100 -4.59 15.97 5.00
N SER A 101 -4.68 14.99 4.09
CA SER A 101 -5.21 15.17 2.74
C SER A 101 -6.01 13.95 2.33
N MET A 102 -7.27 14.14 1.91
CA MET A 102 -8.04 13.06 1.29
C MET A 102 -7.37 12.65 -0.02
N LEU A 103 -7.34 11.34 -0.27
CA LEU A 103 -6.82 10.78 -1.52
C LEU A 103 -7.97 10.60 -2.53
N PRO A 104 -7.73 10.86 -3.83
CA PRO A 104 -8.73 10.69 -4.88
C PRO A 104 -8.85 9.21 -5.26
N VAL A 105 -9.47 8.41 -4.39
CA VAL A 105 -9.67 6.96 -4.56
C VAL A 105 -11.12 6.59 -4.30
N SER A 106 -11.58 5.47 -4.84
CA SER A 106 -12.98 5.04 -4.74
C SER A 106 -13.38 4.43 -3.40
N GLY A 107 -12.43 3.94 -2.59
CA GLY A 107 -12.75 3.32 -1.30
C GLY A 107 -11.57 3.17 -0.34
N ALA A 108 -11.85 2.56 0.81
CA ALA A 108 -10.87 2.33 1.87
C ALA A 108 -10.00 1.09 1.65
N PHE A 109 -9.07 1.16 0.69
CA PHE A 109 -8.17 0.04 0.37
C PHE A 109 -7.27 -0.35 1.55
N HIS A 110 -6.84 -1.61 1.58
CA HIS A 110 -5.96 -2.15 2.63
C HIS A 110 -6.55 -2.06 4.04
N THR A 111 -7.88 -2.19 4.11
CA THR A 111 -8.65 -2.31 5.35
C THR A 111 -9.61 -3.48 5.25
N ARG A 112 -10.23 -3.85 6.37
CA ARG A 112 -11.29 -4.88 6.38
C ARG A 112 -12.52 -4.53 5.52
N LEU A 113 -12.69 -3.29 5.05
CA LEU A 113 -13.75 -2.97 4.08
C LEU A 113 -13.54 -3.66 2.74
N MET A 114 -12.32 -4.14 2.46
CA MET A 114 -12.01 -4.90 1.26
C MET A 114 -12.22 -6.41 1.43
N GLU A 115 -12.81 -6.88 2.55
CA GLU A 115 -13.09 -8.31 2.75
C GLU A 115 -13.90 -8.94 1.60
N PRO A 116 -14.90 -8.27 0.98
CA PRO A 116 -15.60 -8.83 -0.18
C PRO A 116 -14.69 -9.13 -1.39
N ALA A 117 -13.52 -8.50 -1.48
CA ALA A 117 -12.56 -8.71 -2.57
C ALA A 117 -11.57 -9.86 -2.30
N VAL A 118 -11.59 -10.46 -1.11
CA VAL A 118 -10.68 -11.54 -0.70
C VAL A 118 -10.97 -12.83 -1.46
N GLU A 119 -12.23 -13.28 -1.45
CA GLU A 119 -12.63 -14.55 -2.07
C GLU A 119 -12.48 -14.52 -3.61
N PRO A 120 -12.94 -13.48 -4.34
CA PRO A 120 -12.72 -13.39 -5.79
C PRO A 120 -11.25 -13.48 -6.19
N LEU A 121 -10.36 -12.81 -5.44
CA LEU A 121 -8.92 -12.89 -5.71
C LEU A 121 -8.35 -14.27 -5.37
N ALA A 122 -8.77 -14.86 -4.26
CA ALA A 122 -8.31 -16.19 -3.85
C ALA A 122 -8.66 -17.26 -4.91
N GLU A 123 -9.88 -17.23 -5.45
CA GLU A 123 -10.30 -18.17 -6.51
C GLU A 123 -9.46 -18.03 -7.77
N VAL A 124 -9.17 -16.80 -8.21
CA VAL A 124 -8.31 -16.60 -9.39
C VAL A 124 -6.90 -17.09 -9.12
N LEU A 125 -6.33 -16.80 -7.94
CA LEU A 125 -4.96 -17.21 -7.63
C LEU A 125 -4.80 -18.74 -7.59
N LYS A 126 -5.83 -19.51 -7.23
CA LYS A 126 -5.81 -20.99 -7.31
C LYS A 126 -5.60 -21.51 -8.73
N SER A 127 -6.01 -20.74 -9.74
CA SER A 127 -5.83 -21.10 -11.17
C SER A 127 -4.44 -20.74 -11.72
N ILE A 128 -3.60 -20.06 -10.93
CA ILE A 128 -2.31 -19.54 -11.37
C ILE A 128 -1.17 -20.38 -10.79
N GLU A 129 -0.26 -20.84 -11.66
CA GLU A 129 0.96 -21.50 -11.22
C GLU A 129 1.95 -20.45 -10.66
N ILE A 130 1.88 -20.23 -9.34
CA ILE A 130 2.80 -19.33 -8.65
C ILE A 130 4.13 -20.05 -8.41
N GLN A 131 5.20 -19.50 -8.97
CA GLN A 131 6.57 -20.00 -8.79
C GLN A 131 7.36 -19.14 -7.80
N LYS A 132 8.41 -19.73 -7.20
CA LYS A 132 9.33 -19.01 -6.33
C LYS A 132 10.03 -17.88 -7.13
N PRO A 133 10.05 -16.63 -6.63
CA PRO A 133 10.74 -15.53 -7.29
C PRO A 133 12.25 -15.81 -7.46
N LEU A 134 12.79 -15.49 -8.64
CA LEU A 134 14.23 -15.58 -8.92
C LEU A 134 15.02 -14.45 -8.25
N VAL A 135 14.36 -13.32 -8.00
CA VAL A 135 14.88 -12.18 -7.25
C VAL A 135 14.12 -12.01 -5.95
N CYS A 136 14.73 -11.40 -4.95
CA CYS A 136 14.06 -11.14 -3.67
C CYS A 136 12.89 -10.16 -3.89
N VAL A 137 11.67 -10.63 -3.66
CA VAL A 137 10.45 -9.81 -3.67
C VAL A 137 9.93 -9.70 -2.24
N TYR A 138 9.67 -8.48 -1.78
CA TYR A 138 9.20 -8.21 -0.43
C TYR A 138 7.68 -8.04 -0.42
N SER A 139 7.00 -8.60 0.57
CA SER A 139 5.56 -8.48 0.73
C SER A 139 5.18 -7.21 1.46
N ASN A 140 4.13 -6.54 0.98
CA ASN A 140 3.51 -5.42 1.70
C ASN A 140 2.88 -5.85 3.04
N VAL A 141 2.59 -7.14 3.25
CA VAL A 141 1.87 -7.62 4.43
C VAL A 141 2.75 -7.63 5.68
N ASP A 142 4.02 -8.01 5.55
CA ASP A 142 4.92 -8.19 6.67
C ASP A 142 6.30 -7.55 6.46
N GLY A 143 6.55 -6.94 5.30
CA GLY A 143 7.82 -6.32 4.93
C GLY A 143 8.95 -7.34 4.70
N LYS A 144 8.64 -8.64 4.58
CA LYS A 144 9.63 -9.72 4.44
C LYS A 144 9.64 -10.30 3.04
N LYS A 145 10.71 -11.04 2.73
CA LYS A 145 10.87 -11.73 1.45
C LYS A 145 9.84 -12.85 1.30
N TYR A 146 9.27 -12.97 0.11
CA TYR A 146 8.54 -14.17 -0.27
C TYR A 146 9.44 -15.41 -0.25
N MET A 147 8.86 -16.55 0.13
CA MET A 147 9.61 -17.79 0.38
C MET A 147 9.31 -18.89 -0.63
N HIS A 148 8.09 -19.43 -0.60
CA HIS A 148 7.61 -20.49 -1.49
C HIS A 148 6.21 -20.14 -2.01
N SER A 149 5.74 -20.84 -3.05
CA SER A 149 4.48 -20.55 -3.77
C SER A 149 3.27 -20.37 -2.86
N LYS A 150 2.98 -21.35 -1.98
CA LYS A 150 1.87 -21.28 -1.01
C LYS A 150 1.94 -20.07 -0.08
N HIS A 151 3.15 -19.61 0.26
CA HIS A 151 3.33 -18.42 1.09
C HIS A 151 2.93 -17.15 0.32
N ILE A 152 3.30 -17.08 -0.97
CA ILE A 152 2.97 -15.96 -1.85
C ILE A 152 1.46 -15.86 -2.04
N GLU A 153 0.81 -16.97 -2.39
CA GLU A 153 -0.65 -17.03 -2.58
C GLU A 153 -1.40 -16.49 -1.35
N LYS A 154 -1.07 -17.02 -0.17
CA LYS A 154 -1.66 -16.59 1.10
C LYS A 154 -1.45 -15.09 1.36
N LEU A 155 -0.26 -14.58 1.07
CA LEU A 155 0.07 -13.18 1.31
C LEU A 155 -0.58 -12.24 0.30
N LEU A 156 -0.73 -12.63 -0.97
CA LEU A 156 -1.42 -11.83 -1.99
C LEU A 156 -2.90 -11.63 -1.63
N VAL A 157 -3.57 -12.69 -1.18
CA VAL A 157 -4.96 -12.61 -0.68
C VAL A 157 -5.02 -11.71 0.55
N LYS A 158 -4.16 -11.95 1.54
CA LYS A 158 -4.12 -11.16 2.79
C LYS A 158 -3.80 -9.68 2.55
N GLN A 159 -3.03 -9.35 1.51
CA GLN A 159 -2.63 -7.98 1.19
C GLN A 159 -3.82 -7.05 0.92
N VAL A 160 -4.93 -7.58 0.40
CA VAL A 160 -6.13 -6.80 0.04
C VAL A 160 -6.73 -6.08 1.25
N VAL A 161 -6.69 -6.73 2.42
CA VAL A 161 -7.29 -6.27 3.68
C VAL A 161 -6.26 -5.89 4.74
N SER A 162 -4.97 -5.98 4.43
CA SER A 162 -3.88 -5.68 5.36
C SER A 162 -3.18 -4.39 5.00
N PRO A 163 -2.67 -3.64 5.99
CA PRO A 163 -1.91 -2.43 5.71
C PRO A 163 -0.66 -2.72 4.90
N VAL A 164 -0.32 -1.78 4.03
CA VAL A 164 0.94 -1.78 3.27
C VAL A 164 2.08 -1.32 4.18
N LEU A 165 2.94 -2.24 4.57
CA LEU A 165 4.13 -2.00 5.39
C LEU A 165 5.32 -1.51 4.53
N TRP A 166 5.14 -0.40 3.83
CA TRP A 166 6.14 0.10 2.88
C TRP A 166 7.37 0.69 3.56
N GLU A 167 7.20 1.49 4.61
CA GLU A 167 8.30 2.00 5.45
C GLU A 167 9.19 0.84 5.96
N GLN A 168 8.56 -0.21 6.49
CA GLN A 168 9.24 -1.41 6.98
C GLN A 168 9.94 -2.19 5.86
N THR A 169 9.32 -2.23 4.68
CA THR A 169 9.95 -2.80 3.48
C THR A 169 11.20 -2.03 3.10
N MET A 170 11.17 -0.69 3.11
CA MET A 170 12.35 0.14 2.85
C MET A 170 13.47 -0.13 3.87
N HIS A 171 13.14 -0.26 5.16
CA HIS A 171 14.12 -0.64 6.17
C HIS A 171 14.77 -2.00 5.86
N SER A 172 13.96 -3.00 5.51
CA SER A 172 14.44 -4.35 5.21
C SER A 172 15.27 -4.42 3.92
N VAL A 173 14.90 -3.66 2.89
CA VAL A 173 15.59 -3.63 1.59
C VAL A 173 16.96 -2.94 1.68
N TYR A 174 17.06 -1.87 2.47
CA TYR A 174 18.29 -1.06 2.55
C TYR A 174 19.17 -1.37 3.78
N GLU A 175 18.78 -2.35 4.60
CA GLU A 175 19.64 -2.89 5.66
C GLU A 175 20.91 -3.48 5.06
N ARG A 176 22.07 -3.10 5.60
CA ARG A 176 23.38 -3.49 5.08
C ARG A 176 24.47 -3.41 6.14
N LYS A 177 25.56 -4.13 5.94
CA LYS A 177 26.78 -4.02 6.75
C LYS A 177 27.42 -2.64 6.55
N GLN A 178 28.04 -2.12 7.60
CA GLN A 178 28.79 -0.87 7.52
C GLN A 178 29.89 -0.96 6.43
N GLY A 179 30.02 0.07 5.61
CA GLY A 179 30.97 0.12 4.50
C GLY A 179 30.46 -0.48 3.18
N THR A 180 29.31 -1.16 3.15
CA THR A 180 28.70 -1.61 1.90
C THR A 180 28.01 -0.44 1.20
N GLU A 181 28.31 -0.20 -0.08
CA GLU A 181 27.65 0.84 -0.89
C GLU A 181 26.15 0.56 -1.09
N PHE A 182 25.34 1.62 -1.23
CA PHE A 182 23.91 1.49 -1.51
C PHE A 182 23.66 0.95 -2.92
N PRO A 183 22.65 0.08 -3.13
CA PRO A 183 22.34 -0.40 -4.47
C PRO A 183 21.73 0.72 -5.30
N TYR A 184 21.90 0.64 -6.62
CA TYR A 184 21.06 1.39 -7.53
C TYR A 184 19.60 0.99 -7.33
N THR A 185 18.73 1.99 -7.26
CA THR A 185 17.29 1.81 -7.15
C THR A 185 16.64 2.40 -8.37
N TYR A 186 15.77 1.62 -9.02
CA TYR A 186 15.01 2.07 -10.18
C TYR A 186 13.52 1.99 -9.85
N GLU A 187 12.81 3.12 -9.90
CA GLU A 187 11.33 3.14 -9.93
C GLU A 187 10.92 3.00 -11.39
N VAL A 188 10.31 1.86 -11.71
CA VAL A 188 9.87 1.52 -13.07
C VAL A 188 8.36 1.64 -13.13
N GLY A 189 7.87 2.68 -13.81
CA GLY A 189 6.44 2.98 -13.89
C GLY A 189 6.15 4.48 -13.87
N PRO A 190 4.88 4.88 -13.95
CA PRO A 190 4.50 6.28 -14.05
C PRO A 190 4.75 7.05 -12.74
N GLY A 191 5.33 8.24 -12.85
CA GLY A 191 5.57 9.13 -11.72
C GLY A 191 6.77 8.75 -10.84
N LYS A 192 7.00 9.54 -9.78
CA LYS A 192 8.22 9.47 -8.92
C LYS A 192 7.88 9.35 -7.44
N GLN A 193 6.75 8.70 -7.13
CA GLN A 193 6.19 8.70 -5.78
C GLN A 193 7.03 7.83 -4.84
N LEU A 194 7.49 6.66 -5.29
CA LEU A 194 8.30 5.77 -4.46
C LEU A 194 9.68 6.39 -4.21
N GLY A 195 10.25 7.11 -5.17
CA GLY A 195 11.47 7.91 -5.00
C GLY A 195 11.31 9.01 -3.95
N ALA A 196 10.18 9.73 -3.95
CA ALA A 196 9.88 10.73 -2.93
C ALA A 196 9.75 10.12 -1.53
N VAL A 197 9.11 8.95 -1.43
CA VAL A 197 9.02 8.18 -0.17
C VAL A 197 10.40 7.68 0.28
N LEU A 198 11.20 7.11 -0.63
CA LEU A 198 12.55 6.65 -0.36
C LEU A 198 13.44 7.77 0.17
N LYS A 199 13.34 8.98 -0.39
CA LYS A 199 14.06 10.16 0.10
C LYS A 199 13.77 10.46 1.56
N LYS A 200 12.52 10.23 2.00
CA LYS A 200 12.09 10.44 3.39
C LYS A 200 12.46 9.28 4.31
N CYS A 201 12.52 8.04 3.81
CA CYS A 201 12.95 6.87 4.59
C CYS A 201 14.48 6.80 4.74
N ASN A 202 15.22 7.04 3.65
CA ASN A 202 16.66 6.83 3.60
C ASN A 202 17.32 7.72 2.53
N LEU A 203 17.81 8.89 2.95
CA LEU A 203 18.45 9.85 2.06
C LEU A 203 19.73 9.30 1.39
N LYS A 204 20.45 8.38 2.04
CA LYS A 204 21.67 7.80 1.46
C LYS A 204 21.34 6.83 0.32
N ALA A 205 20.33 5.98 0.51
CA ALA A 205 19.81 5.10 -0.54
C ALA A 205 19.25 5.91 -1.72
N TRP A 206 18.50 6.97 -1.43
CA TRP A 206 17.92 7.84 -2.45
C TRP A 206 18.96 8.51 -3.37
N LYS A 207 20.22 8.67 -2.94
CA LYS A 207 21.28 9.20 -3.82
C LYS A 207 21.59 8.28 -5.02
N GLN A 208 21.23 7.00 -4.93
CA GLN A 208 21.38 6.01 -6.00
C GLN A 208 20.05 5.69 -6.69
N TYR A 209 19.03 6.53 -6.50
CA TYR A 209 17.71 6.38 -7.10
C TYR A 209 17.68 6.97 -8.51
N ASN A 210 17.07 6.24 -9.43
CA ASN A 210 16.70 6.68 -10.77
C ASN A 210 15.24 6.33 -11.03
N HIS A 211 14.59 7.12 -11.88
CA HIS A 211 13.25 6.86 -12.38
C HIS A 211 13.35 6.40 -13.83
N VAL A 212 12.57 5.40 -14.20
CA VAL A 212 12.41 4.95 -15.59
C VAL A 212 10.97 5.23 -15.96
N ASP A 213 10.76 6.21 -16.84
CA ASP A 213 9.43 6.53 -17.34
C ASP A 213 8.99 5.47 -18.35
N ALA A 214 7.88 4.80 -18.06
CA ALA A 214 7.33 3.78 -18.95
C ALA A 214 6.62 4.38 -20.18
N LEU A 215 6.48 5.71 -20.25
CA LEU A 215 5.80 6.43 -21.34
C LEU A 215 6.77 7.16 -22.29
N GLU A 216 8.04 7.31 -21.93
CA GLU A 216 9.03 8.04 -22.76
C GLU A 216 9.50 7.23 -23.99
N ASP A 217 9.37 5.90 -23.99
CA ASP A 217 9.86 5.02 -25.07
C ASP A 217 8.99 5.03 -26.36
N GLU A 218 7.79 5.61 -26.36
CA GLU A 218 6.98 5.71 -27.58
C GLU A 218 7.39 6.85 -28.52
N GLU A 219 8.03 7.92 -28.03
CA GLU A 219 8.44 9.05 -28.89
C GLU A 219 9.75 8.81 -29.64
N ALA A 220 10.65 7.96 -29.12
CA ALA A 220 11.96 7.70 -29.74
C ALA A 220 11.95 6.62 -30.82
N ALA A 221 10.88 5.82 -30.93
CA ALA A 221 10.73 4.76 -31.94
C ALA A 221 9.97 5.20 -33.20
N GLY A 222 9.56 6.48 -33.27
CA GLY A 222 8.75 7.06 -34.34
C GLY A 222 9.44 8.07 -35.26
N THR A 223 10.77 8.21 -35.21
CA THR A 223 11.55 9.09 -36.11
C THR A 223 12.54 8.34 -36.97
#